data_AF-A0A9E2AR93-F1
#
_entry.id   AF-A0A9E2AR93-F1
#
_cell.length_a   1.000
_cell.length_b   1.000
_cell.length_c   1.000
_cell.angle_alpha   90.00
_cell.angle_beta   90.00
_cell.angle_gamma   90.00
#
_symmetry.space_group_name_H-M   'P 1'
#
loop_
_entity.id
_entity.type
_entity.pdbx_description
1 polymer ?
#
loop_
_entity_poly.entity_id
_entity_poly.type
_entity_poly.pdbx_seq_one_letter_code
_entity_poly.pdbx_strand_id
1 'polypeptide(L)' 'MTTNRDILRRGLKYMAITVLLMFIGPSLLYVAFTNQEKPLYIPILVLALLLCGASIFMGFKGIRTILNSMFNQRSRDRS' A
#
# COMPACT_ATOMS: atom_id res chain seq x y z
N MET A 1 0.99 -8.32 28.02
CA MET A 1 0.39 -8.12 26.68
C MET A 1 1.06 -9.10 25.72
N THR A 2 0.33 -10.06 25.15
CA THR A 2 0.88 -11.00 24.17
C THR A 2 0.53 -10.53 22.76
N THR A 3 1.46 -9.83 22.11
CA THR A 3 1.32 -9.42 20.69
C THR A 3 1.17 -10.65 19.80
N ASN A 4 0.16 -10.67 18.94
CA ASN A 4 -0.01 -11.75 17.98
C ASN A 4 1.02 -11.61 16.84
N ARG A 5 2.11 -12.37 16.93
CA ARG A 5 3.25 -12.33 16.00
C ARG A 5 2.85 -12.66 14.56
N ASP A 6 1.84 -13.50 14.35
CA ASP A 6 1.40 -13.89 13.00
C ASP A 6 0.69 -12.76 12.28
N ILE A 7 -0.20 -12.06 12.97
CA ILE A 7 -0.90 -10.88 12.44
C ILE A 7 0.10 -9.73 12.22
N LEU A 8 1.05 -9.56 13.16
CA LEU A 8 2.11 -8.56 13.03
C LEU A 8 2.96 -8.79 11.77
N ARG A 9 3.38 -10.05 11.51
CA ARG A 9 4.12 -10.41 10.28
C ARG A 9 3.33 -10.11 9.01
N ARG A 10 2.01 -10.36 9.01
CA ARG A 10 1.14 -10.00 7.87
C ARG A 10 1.07 -8.49 7.66
N GLY A 11 0.89 -7.73 8.74
CA GLY A 11 0.92 -6.27 8.69
C GLY A 11 2.24 -5.72 8.13
N LEU A 12 3.37 -6.27 8.59
CA LEU A 12 4.69 -5.88 8.10
C LEU A 12 4.92 -6.21 6.62
N LYS A 13 4.40 -7.35 6.13
CA LYS A 13 4.41 -7.66 4.69
C LYS A 13 3.63 -6.63 3.87
N TYR A 14 2.44 -6.22 4.33
CA TYR A 14 1.68 -5.16 3.67
C TYR A 14 2.43 -3.83 3.67
N MET A 15 3.12 -3.48 4.75
CA MET A 15 3.95 -2.27 4.81
C MET A 15 5.14 -2.34 3.85
N ALA A 16 5.85 -3.47 3.77
CA ALA A 16 6.95 -3.63 2.84
C ALA A 16 6.51 -3.45 1.38
N ILE A 17 5.38 -4.05 1.00
CA ILE A 17 4.81 -3.88 -0.35
C ILE A 17 4.39 -2.41 -0.58
N THR A 18 3.78 -1.78 0.42
CA THR A 18 3.37 -0.37 0.34
C THR A 18 4.57 0.53 0.07
N VAL A 19 5.68 0.35 0.81
CA VAL A 19 6.90 1.13 0.62
C VAL A 19 7.42 0.98 -0.80
N LEU A 20 7.50 -0.24 -1.34
CA LEU A 20 7.90 -0.46 -2.72
C LEU A 20 6.97 0.26 -3.71
N LEU A 21 5.66 0.15 -3.51
CA LEU A 21 4.66 0.84 -4.34
C LEU A 21 4.76 2.38 -4.25
N MET A 22 5.11 2.92 -3.07
CA MET A 22 5.35 4.36 -2.87
C MET A 22 6.56 4.87 -3.64
N PHE A 23 7.55 4.04 -3.95
CA PHE A 23 8.65 4.43 -4.84
C PHE A 23 8.29 4.20 -6.31
N ILE A 24 7.66 3.07 -6.64
CA ILE A 24 7.34 2.69 -8.01
C ILE A 24 6.30 3.64 -8.62
N GLY A 25 5.22 3.95 -7.89
CA GLY A 25 4.12 4.80 -8.38
C GLY A 25 4.59 6.17 -8.85
N PRO A 26 5.25 6.98 -8.00
CA PRO A 26 5.80 8.27 -8.37
C PRO A 26 6.89 8.19 -9.44
N SER A 27 7.73 7.13 -9.43
CA SER A 27 8.74 6.93 -10.46
C SER A 27 8.10 6.70 -11.84
N LEU A 28 7.05 5.86 -11.91
CA LEU A 28 6.28 5.66 -13.14
C LEU A 28 5.57 6.93 -13.59
N LEU A 29 5.06 7.72 -12.64
CA LEU A 29 4.43 9.00 -12.90
C LEU A 29 5.42 10.02 -13.49
N TYR A 30 6.66 10.05 -12.98
CA TYR A 30 7.75 10.84 -13.56
C TYR A 30 8.11 10.39 -14.98
N VAL A 31 8.19 9.08 -15.21
CA VAL A 31 8.45 8.52 -16.55
C VAL A 31 7.32 8.87 -17.52
N ALA A 32 6.05 8.82 -17.08
CA ALA A 32 4.93 9.25 -17.90
C ALA A 32 5.06 10.73 -18.30
N PHE A 33 5.30 11.62 -17.34
CA PHE A 33 5.40 13.05 -17.60
C PHE A 33 6.61 13.45 -18.45
N THR A 34 7.70 12.69 -18.44
CA THR A 34 8.86 12.93 -19.32
C THR A 34 8.67 12.39 -20.74
N ASN A 35 7.66 11.55 -20.98
CA ASN A 35 7.42 10.88 -22.27
C ASN A 35 6.04 11.24 -22.86
N GLN A 36 5.57 12.47 -22.67
CA GLN A 36 4.23 12.94 -23.10
C GLN A 36 3.95 12.78 -24.60
N GLU A 37 4.98 12.83 -25.44
CA GLU A 37 4.90 12.70 -26.90
C GLU A 37 4.64 11.25 -27.36
N LYS A 38 4.71 10.27 -26.47
CA LYS A 38 4.56 8.84 -26.82
C LYS A 38 3.09 8.41 -26.68
N PRO A 39 2.56 7.56 -27.59
CA PRO A 39 1.19 7.02 -27.47
C PRO A 39 0.97 6.20 -26.18
N LEU A 40 2.04 5.74 -25.53
CA LEU A 40 2.00 5.04 -24.26
C LEU A 40 1.84 5.96 -23.03
N TYR A 41 1.87 7.29 -23.21
CA TYR A 41 1.73 8.27 -22.13
C TYR A 41 0.46 8.03 -21.29
N ILE A 42 -0.69 8.01 -21.95
CA ILE A 42 -2.00 7.86 -21.27
C ILE A 42 -2.08 6.52 -20.51
N PRO A 43 -1.74 5.36 -21.11
CA PRO A 43 -1.69 4.10 -20.37
C PRO A 43 -0.78 4.11 -19.14
N ILE A 44 0.44 4.64 -19.25
CA ILE A 44 1.41 4.66 -18.15
C ILE A 44 0.93 5.62 -17.05
N LEU A 45 0.38 6.77 -17.42
CA LEU A 45 -0.18 7.74 -16.47
C LEU A 45 -1.30 7.13 -15.63
N VAL A 46 -2.25 6.44 -16.28
CA VAL A 46 -3.36 5.76 -15.60
C VAL A 46 -2.82 4.68 -14.67
N LEU A 47 -1.87 3.86 -15.14
CA LEU A 47 -1.25 2.82 -14.32
C LEU A 47 -0.53 3.40 -13.09
N ALA A 48 0.20 4.51 -13.26
CA ALA A 48 0.90 5.19 -12.19
C ALA A 48 -0.06 5.73 -11.12
N LEU A 49 -1.17 6.36 -11.53
CA LEU A 49 -2.21 6.84 -10.63
C LEU A 49 -2.88 5.70 -9.85
N LEU A 50 -3.18 4.59 -10.53
CA LEU A 50 -3.73 3.40 -9.89
C LEU A 50 -2.77 2.79 -8.87
N LEU A 51 -1.47 2.70 -9.20
CA LEU A 51 -0.45 2.21 -8.27
C LEU A 51 -0.28 3.14 -7.06
N CYS A 52 -0.31 4.46 -7.25
CA CYS A 52 -0.29 5.42 -6.14
C CYS A 52 -1.53 5.27 -5.24
N GLY A 53 -2.73 5.17 -5.82
CA GLY A 53 -3.97 4.94 -5.06
C GLY A 53 -3.94 3.61 -4.29
N ALA A 54 -3.48 2.53 -4.95
CA ALA A 54 -3.33 1.22 -4.34
C ALA A 54 -2.31 1.25 -3.19
N SER A 55 -1.21 1.98 -3.34
CA SER A 55 -0.19 2.18 -2.32
C SER A 55 -0.78 2.76 -1.05
N ILE A 56 -1.53 3.87 -1.19
CA ILE A 56 -2.18 4.54 -0.07
C ILE A 56 -3.15 3.59 0.64
N PHE A 57 -3.99 2.88 -0.11
CA PHE A 57 -4.92 1.89 0.45
C PHE A 57 -4.22 0.76 1.20
N MET A 58 -3.16 0.19 0.62
CA MET A 58 -2.36 -0.86 1.26
C MET A 58 -1.64 -0.36 2.51
N GLY A 59 -1.15 0.87 2.52
CA GLY A 59 -0.53 1.51 3.68
C GLY A 59 -1.48 1.60 4.86
N PHE A 60 -2.68 2.14 4.64
CA PHE A 60 -3.71 2.19 5.68
C PHE A 60 -4.08 0.79 6.19
N LYS A 61 -4.26 -0.18 5.29
CA LYS A 61 -4.56 -1.57 5.66
C LYS A 61 -3.43 -2.22 6.46
N GLY A 62 -2.18 -1.96 6.07
CA GLY A 62 -0.97 -2.46 6.75
C GLY A 62 -0.87 -1.92 8.18
N ILE A 63 -0.99 -0.60 8.35
CA ILE A 63 -0.97 0.06 9.66
C ILE A 63 -2.10 -0.49 10.55
N ARG A 64 -3.33 -0.58 10.04
CA ARG A 64 -4.47 -1.13 10.79
C ARG A 64 -4.22 -2.58 11.23
N THR A 65 -3.61 -3.40 10.38
CA THR A 65 -3.27 -4.79 10.70
C THR A 65 -2.22 -4.87 11.81
N ILE A 66 -1.20 -4.00 11.78
CA ILE A 66 -0.17 -3.90 12.82
C ILE A 66 -0.80 -3.47 14.15
N LEU A 67 -1.61 -2.41 14.15
CA LEU A 67 -2.28 -1.91 15.35
C LEU A 67 -3.18 -2.98 15.97
N ASN A 68 -3.98 -3.69 15.16
CA ASN A 68 -4.82 -4.78 15.64
C ASN A 68 -3.99 -5.91 16.28
N SER A 69 -2.80 -6.21 15.73
CA SER A 69 -1.91 -7.25 16.26
C SER A 69 -1.25 -6.89 17.60
N MET A 70 -0.97 -5.60 17.80
CA MET A 70 -0.31 -5.07 19.00
C MET A 70 -1.30 -4.83 20.13
N PHE A 71 -2.47 -4.28 19.81
CA PHE A 71 -3.45 -3.87 20.81
C PHE A 71 -4.50 -4.93 21.11
N ASN A 72 -4.40 -6.13 20.52
CA ASN A 72 -5.42 -7.18 20.62
C ASN A 72 -6.84 -6.60 20.57
N GLN A 73 -7.07 -5.62 19.68
CA GLN A 73 -8.39 -5.09 19.42
C GLN A 73 -9.16 -6.17 18.65
N ARG A 74 -9.56 -7.23 19.35
CA ARG A 74 -10.89 -7.81 19.15
C ARG A 74 -11.87 -6.68 19.51
N SER A 75 -12.09 -5.76 18.59
CA SER A 75 -13.42 -5.17 18.49
C SER A 75 -14.34 -6.34 18.13
N ARG A 76 -14.84 -6.99 19.19
CA ARG A 76 -16.25 -7.31 19.38
C ARG A 76 -17.06 -7.17 18.09
N ASP A 77 -16.86 -8.11 17.18
CA ASP A 77 -17.77 -8.42 16.08
C ASP A 77 -17.98 -9.93 16.06
N ARG A 78 -18.65 -10.36 17.12
CA ARG A 78 -19.71 -11.37 17.07
C ARG A 78 -20.55 -11.14 18.32
N SER A 79 -21.76 -10.64 18.06
CA SER A 79 -23.02 -11.00 18.72
C SER A 79 -22.92 -11.90 19.95
#